data_AF-A0A934A844-F1
#
_entry.id   AF-A0A934A844-F1
#
_cell.length_a   1.000
_cell.length_b   1.000
_cell.length_c   1.000
_cell.angle_alpha   90.00
_cell.angle_beta   90.00
_cell.angle_gamma   90.00
#
_symmetry.space_group_name_H-M   'P 1'
#
loop_
_entity.id
_entity.type
_entity.pdbx_description
1 polymer ?
#
loop_
_entity_poly.entity_id
_entity_poly.type
_entity_poly.pdbx_seq_one_letter_code
_entity_poly.pdbx_strand_id
1 'polypeptide(L)' 'MNRIEGQIRGIRGMIEKQIYCDDILNQISSAQSALHGAARLLLEKHMKSCVTEQIRAGDGHVVDELLKTIFRLTK' A
#
# COMPACT_ATOMS: atom_id res chain seq x y z
N MET A 1 1.24 5.77 9.23
CA MET A 1 1.93 6.43 8.10
C MET A 1 3.31 6.94 8.49
N ASN A 2 3.46 7.59 9.65
CA ASN A 2 4.75 8.08 10.18
C ASN A 2 5.89 7.02 10.19
N ARG A 3 5.57 5.74 10.44
CA ARG A 3 6.55 4.64 10.40
C ARG A 3 7.10 4.40 8.98
N ILE A 4 6.22 4.33 7.98
CA ILE A 4 6.60 4.11 6.57
C ILE A 4 7.43 5.30 6.08
N GLU A 5 6.99 6.52 6.39
CA GLU A 5 7.73 7.74 6.07
C GLU A 5 9.14 7.76 6.70
N GLY A 6 9.26 7.28 7.95
CA GLY A 6 10.55 7.07 8.62
C GLY A 6 11.45 6.07 7.89
N GLN A 7 10.90 4.96 7.38
CA GLN A 7 11.65 4.00 6.58
C GLN A 7 12.16 4.63 5.28
N ILE A 8 11.33 5.40 4.56
CA ILE A 8 11.75 6.09 3.33
C ILE A 8 12.87 7.10 3.58
N ARG A 9 12.76 7.90 4.65
CA ARG A 9 13.86 8.80 5.07
C ARG A 9 15.12 8.04 5.43
N GLY A 10 14.99 6.91 6.13
CA GLY A 10 16.10 6.04 6.49
C GLY A 10 16.85 5.52 5.26
N ILE A 11 16.12 4.98 4.28
CA ILE A 11 16.67 4.50 3.00
C ILE A 11 17.44 5.60 2.29
N ARG A 12 16.86 6.82 2.20
CA ARG A 12 17.55 7.97 1.60
C ARG A 12 18.89 8.24 2.29
N GLY A 13 18.90 8.28 3.63
CA GLY A 13 20.14 8.50 4.40
C GLY A 13 21.17 7.38 4.21
N MET A 14 20.74 6.14 4.00
CA MET A 14 21.64 5.03 3.69
C MET A 14 22.31 5.18 2.32
N ILE A 15 21.56 5.64 1.31
CA ILE A 15 22.09 5.93 -0.03
C ILE A 15 23.12 7.06 0.04
N GLU A 16 22.79 8.16 0.71
CA GLU A 16 23.68 9.32 0.85
C GLU A 16 24.99 8.96 1.58
N LYS A 17 24.94 8.00 2.50
CA LYS A 17 26.10 7.48 3.25
C LYS A 17 26.83 6.33 2.54
N GLN A 18 26.42 5.95 1.33
CA GLN A 18 26.99 4.83 0.57
C GLN A 18 27.03 3.51 1.38
N ILE A 19 25.96 3.23 2.13
CA ILE A 19 25.81 1.96 2.86
C ILE A 19 25.75 0.79 1.87
N TYR A 20 26.15 -0.39 2.34
CA TYR A 20 26.15 -1.63 1.56
C TYR A 20 24.78 -1.91 0.92
N CYS A 21 24.79 -2.26 -0.37
CA CYS A 21 23.59 -2.32 -1.19
C CYS A 21 22.57 -3.32 -0.65
N ASP A 22 22.99 -4.48 -0.13
CA ASP A 22 22.06 -5.48 0.39
C ASP A 22 21.28 -4.96 1.61
N ASP A 23 21.90 -4.12 2.45
CA ASP A 23 21.21 -3.51 3.60
C ASP A 23 20.15 -2.52 3.14
N ILE A 24 20.44 -1.76 2.08
CA ILE A 24 19.48 -0.84 1.46
C ILE A 24 18.31 -1.64 0.86
N LEU A 25 18.60 -2.72 0.14
CA LEU A 25 17.57 -3.61 -0.44
C LEU A 25 16.70 -4.24 0.64
N ASN A 26 17.29 -4.65 1.77
CA ASN A 26 16.54 -5.16 2.92
C ASN A 26 15.59 -4.11 3.52
N GLN A 27 16.04 -2.85 3.62
CA GLN A 27 15.16 -1.77 4.07
C GLN A 27 14.05 -1.43 3.07
N ILE A 28 14.35 -1.47 1.77
CA ILE A 28 13.33 -1.31 0.70
C ILE A 28 12.27 -2.40 0.82
N SER A 29 12.66 -3.66 0.98
CA SER A 29 11.73 -4.78 1.16
C SER A 29 10.85 -4.62 2.42
N SER A 30 11.44 -4.12 3.51
CA SER A 30 10.71 -3.79 4.74
C SER A 30 9.68 -2.66 4.53
N ALA A 31 10.05 -1.62 3.77
CA ALA A 31 9.15 -0.52 3.44
C ALA A 31 8.00 -0.98 2.52
N GLN A 32 8.29 -1.80 1.50
CA GLN A 32 7.28 -2.40 0.63
C GLN A 32 6.28 -3.26 1.42
N SER A 33 6.78 -4.09 2.34
CA SER A 33 5.92 -4.92 3.21
C SER A 33 4.98 -4.06 4.07
N ALA A 34 5.49 -2.96 4.62
CA ALA A 34 4.67 -2.03 5.40
C ALA A 34 3.62 -1.31 4.54
N LEU A 35 3.97 -0.92 3.31
CA LEU A 35 3.04 -0.35 2.32
C LEU A 35 1.93 -1.34 1.93
N HIS A 36 2.27 -2.61 1.67
CA HIS A 36 1.29 -3.65 1.39
C HIS A 36 0.33 -3.86 2.56
N GLY A 37 0.83 -3.86 3.80
CA GLY A 37 0.00 -3.92 5.00
C GLY A 37 -0.99 -2.74 5.09
N ALA A 38 -0.51 -1.52 4.83
CA ALA A 38 -1.36 -0.33 4.82
C ALA A 38 -2.42 -0.38 3.70
N ALA A 39 -2.04 -0.80 2.49
CA ALA A 39 -2.95 -0.95 1.36
C ALA A 39 -4.06 -1.97 1.67
N ARG A 40 -3.72 -3.10 2.30
CA ARG A 40 -4.69 -4.12 2.71
C ARG A 40 -5.71 -3.58 3.72
N LEU A 41 -5.25 -2.88 4.74
CA LEU A 41 -6.12 -2.25 5.75
C LEU A 41 -7.08 -1.22 5.11
N LEU A 42 -6.56 -0.41 4.19
CA LEU A 42 -7.36 0.59 3.48
C LEU A 42 -8.39 -0.06 2.56
N LEU A 43 -7.99 -1.10 1.82
CA LEU A 43 -8.89 -1.87 0.96
C LEU A 43 -10.01 -2.53 1.77
N GLU A 44 -9.68 -3.14 2.91
CA GLU A 44 -10.68 -3.74 3.80
C GLU A 44 -11.72 -2.70 4.26
N LYS A 45 -11.25 -1.52 4.70
CA LYS A 45 -12.15 -0.42 5.08
C LYS A 45 -13.01 0.01 3.89
N HIS A 46 -12.43 0.20 2.72
CA HIS A 46 -13.13 0.60 1.50
C HIS A 46 -14.23 -0.39 1.10
N MET A 47 -13.96 -1.70 1.17
CA MET A 47 -14.95 -2.75 0.91
C MET A 47 -16.10 -2.71 1.92
N LYS A 48 -15.79 -2.57 3.21
CA LYS A 48 -16.79 -2.59 4.30
C LYS A 48 -17.66 -1.32 4.38
N SER A 49 -17.17 -0.18 3.87
CA SER A 49 -17.94 1.07 3.83
C SER A 49 -18.42 1.41 2.43
N CYS A 50 -17.55 1.99 1.61
CA CYS A 50 -17.93 2.64 0.35
C CYS A 50 -18.55 1.66 -0.64
N VAL A 51 -17.93 0.49 -0.82
CA VAL A 51 -18.43 -0.53 -1.75
C VAL A 51 -19.77 -1.09 -1.29
N THR A 52 -19.89 -1.40 0.01
CA THR A 52 -21.13 -1.93 0.59
C THR A 52 -22.28 -0.91 0.49
N GLU A 53 -22.00 0.38 0.69
CA GLU A 53 -22.98 1.47 0.55
C GLU A 53 -23.46 1.61 -0.90
N GLN A 54 -22.55 1.59 -1.88
CA GLN A 54 -22.91 1.72 -3.30
C GLN A 54 -23.72 0.52 -3.80
N ILE A 55 -23.34 -0.70 -3.41
CA ILE A 55 -24.13 -1.91 -3.74
C ILE A 55 -25.54 -1.81 -3.16
N ARG A 56 -25.70 -1.33 -1.92
CA ARG A 56 -27.02 -1.13 -1.30
C ARG A 56 -27.83 -0.03 -2.00
N ALA A 57 -27.18 0.96 -2.59
CA ALA A 57 -27.81 1.99 -3.40
C ALA A 57 -28.17 1.52 -4.83
N GLY A 58 -27.85 0.27 -5.19
CA GLY A 58 -28.13 -0.30 -6.51
C GLY A 58 -27.06 0.03 -7.55
N ASP A 59 -25.92 0.61 -7.17
CA ASP A 59 -24.82 0.90 -8.08
C ASP A 59 -23.84 -0.28 -8.13
N GLY A 60 -23.99 -1.12 -9.17
CA GLY A 60 -23.12 -2.25 -9.43
C GLY A 60 -21.77 -1.89 -10.05
N HIS A 61 -21.60 -0.68 -10.61
CA HIS A 61 -20.36 -0.28 -11.29
C HIS A 61 -19.16 -0.24 -10.34
N VAL A 62 -19.41 -0.08 -9.05
CA VAL A 62 -18.38 -0.12 -7.99
C VAL A 62 -17.56 -1.41 -8.00
N VAL A 63 -18.14 -2.53 -8.44
CA VAL A 63 -17.44 -3.83 -8.51
C VAL A 63 -16.35 -3.79 -9.58
N ASP A 64 -16.62 -3.17 -10.73
CA ASP A 64 -15.63 -3.02 -11.80
C ASP A 64 -14.47 -2.10 -11.37
N GLU A 65 -14.77 -1.03 -10.62
CA GLU A 65 -13.75 -0.15 -10.05
C GLU A 65 -12.89 -0.87 -8.99
N LEU A 66 -13.53 -1.68 -8.15
CA LEU A 66 -12.84 -2.49 -7.15
C LEU A 66 -11.89 -3.49 -7.83
N LEU A 67 -12.34 -4.18 -8.89
CA LEU A 67 -11.50 -5.12 -9.65
C LEU A 67 -10.27 -4.42 -10.26
N LYS A 68 -10.44 -3.23 -10.85
CA LYS A 68 -9.32 -2.41 -11.35
C LYS A 68 -8.32 -2.05 -10.25
N THR A 69 -8.83 -1.76 -9.05
CA THR A 69 -7.99 -1.43 -7.89
C THR A 69 -7.21 -2.65 -7.40
N ILE A 70 -7.87 -3.81 -7.28
CA ILE A 70 -7.23 -5.07 -6.88
C ILE A 70 -6.10 -5.45 -7.84
N PHE A 71 -6.34 -5.43 -9.16
CA PHE A 71 -5.31 -5.78 -10.14
C PHE A 71 -4.09 -4.86 -10.11
N ARG A 72 -4.24 -3.61 -9.65
CA ARG A 72 -3.11 -2.70 -9.46
C ARG A 72 -2.29 -3.04 -8.21
N LEU A 73 -2.93 -3.57 -7.17
CA LEU A 73 -2.30 -3.89 -5.89
C LEU A 73 -1.66 -5.28 -5.85
N THR A 74 -2.04 -6.17 -6.77
CA THR A 74 -1.49 -7.54 -6.87
C THR A 74 -0.46 -7.71 -7.97
N LYS A 75 -0.10 -6.63 -8.67
CA LYS A 75 1.06 -6.60 -9.58
C LYS A 75 2.35 -6.49 -8.79
#